data_AF-A0A524IQY3-F1
#
_entry.id   AF-A0A524IQY3-F1
#
_cell.length_a   1.000
_cell.length_b   1.000
_cell.length_c   1.000
_cell.angle_alpha   90.00
_cell.angle_beta   90.00
_cell.angle_gamma   90.00
#
_symmetry.space_group_name_H-M   'P 1'
#
loop_
_entity.id
_entity.type
_entity.pdbx_description
1 polymer ?
#
loop_
_entity_poly.entity_id
_entity_poly.type
_entity_poly.pdbx_seq_one_letter_code
_entity_poly.pdbx_strand_id
1 'polypeptide(L)'
;MSIFTIGQNARMHAHMMMVKHQWWRPFIKQTHDPQVVQQNLLERILTIQADTTFGKKHRFSRLRGYHEFRLGVPIQRYEDLRPYVQAQEDTKGRELNHDQPVSYALTSGTTGKSKDIPILPQTIQMFRHYQLLSTYAQYQGIPKIFQGKMLVLAGQEIEGYLESGTPYGSMSGLLAAALPSVLQSKTFLPKAIQGMTGYQQKYLYLVAWALSEPDLSVVATANPSTFLKLLEVGRQHFSELVEQLGLNRKKTPDWVAPFPRLAGRRLRYLQSLMGHEDQLTVEALWPKLKAVVTWTGGSCGVLIPRLKTKLSTRTAIVEMGYLSSEFLGSLNVDVQTNQCVPTFHENFFEFVEQTDWDADRPNTVTLDQLDTGKRYYVLVTTMNGLYRYLMNDLIEVTGWFHRTPTIRFVQKGKGVTNLTGEKLYEFHVMNAVEAIQKAYQTTVDFYVMLADPLTLQYTLYLEHPPLDFFVGYKLEQHLGQANLEFQAKRESERLQPLRVVYVRPGTGEAYKAHCLQQGQRDAQFKVVRLQYAKDCSFDFPNYVRA
;
A
#
# COMPACT_ATOMS: atom_id res chain seq x y z
N MET A 1 33.93 18.63 1.54
CA MET A 1 33.21 17.55 2.27
C MET A 1 33.93 17.32 3.58
N SER A 2 33.22 17.14 4.69
CA SER A 2 33.86 16.83 5.99
C SER A 2 34.44 15.41 5.98
N ILE A 3 35.53 15.16 6.71
CA ILE A 3 36.14 13.83 6.92
C ILE A 3 35.09 12.81 7.41
N PHE A 4 34.13 13.28 8.21
CA PHE A 4 33.02 12.47 8.71
C PHE A 4 32.10 11.96 7.57
N THR A 5 31.82 12.80 6.57
CA THR A 5 31.01 12.44 5.39
C THR A 5 31.74 11.43 4.49
N ILE A 6 33.06 11.54 4.39
CA ILE A 6 33.89 10.59 3.62
C ILE A 6 33.85 9.20 4.28
N GLY A 7 34.01 9.14 5.61
CA GLY A 7 33.93 7.88 6.37
C GLY A 7 32.56 7.21 6.30
N GLN A 8 31.46 7.97 6.36
CA GLN A 8 30.11 7.42 6.19
C GLN A 8 29.86 6.85 4.79
N ASN A 9 30.36 7.51 3.76
CA ASN A 9 30.23 7.03 2.38
C ASN A 9 31.06 5.76 2.13
N ALA A 10 32.25 5.66 2.72
CA ALA A 10 33.06 4.44 2.66
C ALA A 10 32.36 3.27 3.36
N ARG A 11 31.78 3.49 4.56
CA ARG A 11 30.98 2.47 5.26
C ARG A 11 29.76 2.03 4.45
N MET A 12 29.04 2.97 3.83
CA MET A 12 27.92 2.66 2.94
C MET A 12 28.37 1.80 1.76
N HIS A 13 29.47 2.16 1.10
CA HIS A 13 30.00 1.39 -0.03
C HIS A 13 30.42 -0.02 0.40
N ALA A 14 31.16 -0.16 1.50
CA ALA A 14 31.55 -1.47 2.03
C ALA A 14 30.32 -2.34 2.38
N HIS A 15 29.31 -1.75 3.01
CA HIS A 15 28.05 -2.43 3.28
C HIS A 15 27.36 -2.90 1.99
N MET A 16 27.22 -2.03 0.99
CA MET A 16 26.59 -2.38 -0.29
C MET A 16 27.40 -3.42 -1.07
N MET A 17 28.73 -3.44 -0.96
CA MET A 17 29.56 -4.49 -1.54
C MET A 17 29.35 -5.84 -0.85
N MET A 18 29.28 -5.87 0.49
CA MET A 18 28.86 -7.08 1.21
C MET A 18 27.47 -7.54 0.74
N VAL A 19 26.51 -6.60 0.61
CA VAL A 19 25.14 -6.93 0.18
C VAL A 19 25.10 -7.54 -1.22
N LYS A 20 25.89 -6.96 -2.14
CA LYS A 20 26.08 -7.47 -3.50
C LYS A 20 26.44 -8.94 -3.51
N HIS A 21 27.44 -9.31 -2.71
CA HIS A 21 28.05 -10.64 -2.75
C HIS A 21 27.24 -11.66 -1.95
N GLN A 22 26.68 -11.29 -0.79
CA GLN A 22 25.99 -12.20 0.11
C GLN A 22 24.52 -12.44 -0.23
N TRP A 23 23.79 -11.42 -0.73
CA TRP A 23 22.35 -11.54 -0.97
C TRP A 23 21.97 -11.27 -2.42
N TRP A 24 22.45 -10.17 -3.02
CA TRP A 24 22.03 -9.78 -4.37
C TRP A 24 22.43 -10.79 -5.45
N ARG A 25 23.70 -11.16 -5.55
CA ARG A 25 24.18 -12.12 -6.56
C ARG A 25 23.48 -13.49 -6.45
N PRO A 26 23.33 -14.08 -5.25
CA PRO A 26 22.53 -15.28 -5.08
C PRO A 26 21.08 -15.12 -5.53
N PHE A 27 20.42 -14.03 -5.16
CA PHE A 27 19.05 -13.73 -5.60
C PHE A 27 18.96 -13.61 -7.13
N ILE A 28 19.87 -12.89 -7.78
CA ILE A 28 19.90 -12.79 -9.25
C ILE A 28 20.13 -14.17 -9.89
N LYS A 29 20.98 -15.03 -9.32
CA LYS A 29 21.13 -16.41 -9.81
C LYS A 29 19.81 -17.18 -9.75
N GLN A 30 19.05 -17.02 -8.66
CA GLN A 30 17.75 -17.67 -8.49
C GLN A 30 16.70 -17.25 -9.56
N THR A 31 16.82 -16.04 -10.14
CA THR A 31 15.90 -15.60 -11.21
C THR A 31 16.05 -16.37 -12.53
N HIS A 32 17.08 -17.20 -12.66
CA HIS A 32 17.26 -18.06 -13.83
C HIS A 32 16.44 -19.37 -13.72
N ASP A 33 16.06 -19.78 -12.51
CA ASP A 33 15.33 -21.03 -12.27
C ASP A 33 14.26 -20.84 -11.16
N PRO A 34 13.31 -19.89 -11.33
CA PRO A 34 12.37 -19.52 -10.26
C PRO A 34 11.43 -20.66 -9.85
N GLN A 35 11.14 -21.59 -10.76
CA GLN A 35 10.28 -22.74 -10.50
C GLN A 35 10.88 -23.70 -9.47
N VAL A 36 12.19 -23.98 -9.58
CA VAL A 36 12.92 -24.81 -8.61
C VAL A 36 12.91 -24.14 -7.23
N VAL A 37 13.09 -22.82 -7.20
CA VAL A 37 13.05 -22.04 -5.96
C VAL A 37 11.67 -22.10 -5.31
N GLN A 38 10.61 -21.91 -6.09
CA GLN A 38 9.22 -22.02 -5.61
C GLN A 38 8.89 -23.41 -5.08
N GLN A 39 9.28 -24.47 -5.80
CA GLN A 39 9.04 -25.84 -5.38
C GLN A 39 9.71 -26.13 -4.02
N ASN A 40 10.99 -25.79 -3.89
CA ASN A 40 11.73 -25.95 -2.63
C ASN A 40 11.12 -25.13 -1.49
N LEU A 41 10.65 -23.91 -1.80
CA LEU A 41 9.99 -23.05 -0.82
C LEU A 41 8.67 -23.66 -0.34
N LEU A 42 7.84 -24.16 -1.26
CA LEU A 42 6.57 -24.80 -0.92
C LEU A 42 6.80 -26.02 -0.02
N GLU A 43 7.71 -26.90 -0.39
CA GLU A 43 8.06 -28.08 0.42
C GLU A 43 8.53 -27.70 1.82
N ARG A 44 9.35 -26.64 1.92
CA ARG A 44 9.78 -26.09 3.21
C ARG A 44 8.62 -25.57 4.05
N ILE A 45 7.71 -24.78 3.46
CA ILE A 45 6.51 -24.26 4.14
C ILE A 45 5.66 -25.43 4.67
N LEU A 46 5.36 -26.41 3.82
CA LEU A 46 4.55 -27.57 4.19
C LEU A 46 5.18 -28.38 5.32
N THR A 47 6.50 -28.55 5.28
CA THR A 47 7.25 -29.28 6.32
C THR A 47 7.20 -28.56 7.66
N ILE A 48 7.51 -27.26 7.68
CA ILE A 48 7.53 -26.46 8.91
C ILE A 48 6.12 -26.40 9.53
N GLN A 49 5.10 -26.27 8.69
CA GLN A 49 3.72 -26.06 9.12
C GLN A 49 2.93 -27.36 9.30
N ALA A 50 3.57 -28.53 9.16
CA ALA A 50 2.88 -29.82 9.14
C ALA A 50 2.13 -30.14 10.45
N ASP A 51 2.69 -29.74 11.59
CA ASP A 51 2.17 -30.10 12.92
C ASP A 51 1.13 -29.11 13.47
N THR A 52 0.82 -28.04 12.73
CA THR A 52 -0.24 -27.11 13.11
C THR A 52 -1.62 -27.74 12.96
N THR A 53 -2.64 -27.22 13.64
CA THR A 53 -4.03 -27.66 13.45
C THR A 53 -4.46 -27.57 11.99
N PHE A 54 -4.11 -26.47 11.31
CA PHE A 54 -4.36 -26.30 9.87
C PHE A 54 -3.59 -27.34 9.03
N GLY A 55 -2.30 -27.51 9.30
CA GLY A 55 -1.43 -28.45 8.58
C GLY A 55 -1.87 -29.90 8.71
N LYS A 56 -2.31 -30.32 9.90
CA LYS A 56 -2.90 -31.65 10.16
C LYS A 56 -4.22 -31.83 9.43
N LYS A 57 -5.12 -30.85 9.50
CA LYS A 57 -6.41 -30.88 8.79
C LYS A 57 -6.23 -31.08 7.27
N HIS A 58 -5.24 -30.41 6.69
CA HIS A 58 -4.93 -30.49 5.26
C HIS A 58 -3.82 -31.50 4.91
N ARG A 59 -3.39 -32.32 5.88
CA ARG A 59 -2.40 -33.41 5.71
C ARG A 59 -1.09 -32.97 5.05
N PHE A 60 -0.55 -31.81 5.43
CA PHE A 60 0.67 -31.24 4.85
C PHE A 60 1.85 -32.22 4.79
N SER A 61 2.03 -33.07 5.80
CA SER A 61 3.08 -34.10 5.85
C SER A 61 3.01 -35.12 4.70
N ARG A 62 1.86 -35.27 4.04
CA ARG A 62 1.64 -36.19 2.92
C ARG A 62 1.70 -35.54 1.54
N LEU A 63 1.60 -34.21 1.47
CA LEU A 63 1.59 -33.49 0.20
C LEU A 63 3.00 -33.44 -0.39
N ARG A 64 3.13 -33.75 -1.68
CA ARG A 64 4.39 -33.71 -2.44
C ARG A 64 4.22 -32.81 -3.66
N GLY A 65 4.90 -31.67 -3.59
CA GLY A 65 4.91 -30.67 -4.65
C GLY A 65 3.59 -29.98 -4.95
N TYR A 66 3.62 -29.16 -6.00
CA TYR A 66 2.52 -28.24 -6.30
C TYR A 66 1.19 -28.95 -6.63
N HIS A 67 1.22 -30.03 -7.42
CA HIS A 67 0.01 -30.70 -7.88
C HIS A 67 -0.84 -31.24 -6.70
N GLU A 68 -0.21 -31.96 -5.77
CA GLU A 68 -0.90 -32.48 -4.60
C GLU A 68 -1.33 -31.36 -3.65
N PHE A 69 -0.50 -30.33 -3.48
CA PHE A 69 -0.84 -29.16 -2.68
C PHE A 69 -2.11 -28.45 -3.19
N ARG A 70 -2.20 -28.24 -4.51
CA ARG A 70 -3.34 -27.62 -5.19
C ARG A 70 -4.64 -28.42 -4.99
N LEU A 71 -4.56 -29.74 -4.92
CA LEU A 71 -5.71 -30.63 -4.72
C LEU A 71 -6.09 -30.77 -3.23
N GLY A 72 -5.10 -30.76 -2.32
CA GLY A 72 -5.31 -30.99 -0.89
C GLY A 72 -5.68 -29.74 -0.09
N VAL A 73 -5.37 -28.55 -0.60
CA VAL A 73 -5.62 -27.27 0.07
C VAL A 73 -6.54 -26.42 -0.80
N PRO A 74 -7.73 -26.01 -0.35
CA PRO A 74 -8.60 -25.14 -1.12
C PRO A 74 -8.08 -23.70 -1.14
N ILE A 75 -8.57 -22.89 -2.08
CA ILE A 75 -8.33 -21.45 -2.09
C ILE A 75 -8.96 -20.84 -0.84
N GLN A 76 -8.19 -20.03 -0.10
CA GLN A 76 -8.62 -19.45 1.17
C GLN A 76 -8.87 -17.95 1.04
N ARG A 77 -9.87 -17.44 1.75
CA ARG A 77 -10.02 -16.03 2.09
C ARG A 77 -9.61 -15.81 3.55
N TYR A 78 -9.50 -14.55 3.96
CA TYR A 78 -9.11 -14.25 5.34
C TYR A 78 -10.10 -14.82 6.37
N GLU A 79 -11.39 -14.79 6.06
CA GLU A 79 -12.43 -15.29 6.98
C GLU A 79 -12.33 -16.81 7.19
N ASP A 80 -11.79 -17.56 6.23
CA ASP A 80 -11.52 -18.99 6.39
C ASP A 80 -10.34 -19.26 7.33
N LEU A 81 -9.39 -18.31 7.40
CA LEU A 81 -8.18 -18.39 8.24
C LEU A 81 -8.38 -17.74 9.61
N ARG A 82 -9.31 -16.79 9.75
CA ARG A 82 -9.56 -16.01 10.97
C ARG A 82 -9.72 -16.89 12.22
N PRO A 83 -10.49 -18.00 12.21
CA PRO A 83 -10.62 -18.84 13.39
C PRO A 83 -9.28 -19.40 13.88
N TYR A 84 -8.37 -19.74 12.98
CA TYR A 84 -7.05 -20.25 13.34
C TYR A 84 -6.13 -19.15 13.87
N VAL A 85 -6.21 -17.93 13.32
CA VAL A 85 -5.48 -16.77 13.83
C VAL A 85 -5.92 -16.45 15.25
N GLN A 86 -7.23 -16.38 15.49
CA GLN A 86 -7.81 -16.10 16.81
C GLN A 86 -7.49 -17.20 17.81
N ALA A 87 -7.69 -18.47 17.44
CA ALA A 87 -7.38 -19.59 18.31
C ALA A 87 -5.88 -19.63 18.67
N GLN A 88 -4.98 -19.31 17.73
CA GLN A 88 -3.55 -19.19 18.02
C GLN A 88 -3.27 -18.07 19.03
N GLU A 89 -3.93 -16.92 18.86
CA GLU A 89 -3.76 -15.80 19.75
C GLU A 89 -4.26 -16.09 21.17
N ASP A 90 -5.43 -16.73 21.28
CA ASP A 90 -6.10 -17.00 22.55
C ASP A 90 -5.45 -18.15 23.33
N THR A 91 -5.09 -19.22 22.63
CA THR A 91 -4.60 -20.45 23.27
C THR A 91 -3.07 -20.52 23.33
N LYS A 92 -2.38 -19.70 22.52
CA LYS A 92 -0.94 -19.84 22.23
C LYS A 92 -0.55 -21.22 21.69
N GLY A 93 -1.52 -21.97 21.16
CA GLY A 93 -1.34 -23.24 20.47
C GLY A 93 -0.81 -23.07 19.05
N ARG A 94 -0.40 -24.18 18.43
CA ARG A 94 0.02 -24.22 17.02
C ARG A 94 -1.19 -24.41 16.11
N GLU A 95 -1.99 -23.37 15.95
CA GLU A 95 -3.24 -23.45 15.17
C GLU A 95 -3.01 -23.22 13.68
N LEU A 96 -2.61 -22.00 13.29
CA LEU A 96 -2.31 -21.64 11.90
C LEU A 96 -0.82 -21.79 11.57
N ASN A 97 0.02 -21.35 12.50
CA ASN A 97 1.47 -21.26 12.39
C ASN A 97 2.17 -22.08 13.47
N HIS A 98 3.31 -22.68 13.10
CA HIS A 98 4.18 -23.41 14.03
C HIS A 98 4.75 -22.49 15.12
N ASP A 99 5.23 -21.31 14.72
CA ASP A 99 5.75 -20.29 15.62
C ASP A 99 4.65 -19.31 16.03
N GLN A 100 4.78 -18.74 17.22
CA GLN A 100 3.87 -17.70 17.70
C GLN A 100 4.13 -16.35 17.02
N PRO A 101 3.08 -15.59 16.69
CA PRO A 101 3.23 -14.22 16.21
C PRO A 101 3.90 -13.33 17.25
N VAL A 102 4.90 -12.56 16.83
CA VAL A 102 5.55 -11.53 17.67
C VAL A 102 4.82 -10.20 17.59
N SER A 103 4.05 -9.99 16.52
CA SER A 103 3.14 -8.87 16.35
C SER A 103 2.10 -9.20 15.27
N TYR A 104 1.14 -8.30 15.06
CA TYR A 104 0.21 -8.34 13.94
C TYR A 104 0.31 -7.08 13.08
N ALA A 105 0.16 -7.26 11.76
CA ALA A 105 -0.13 -6.15 10.86
C ALA A 105 -1.64 -6.03 10.64
N LEU A 106 -2.24 -4.92 11.08
CA LEU A 106 -3.68 -4.70 10.93
C LEU A 106 -4.03 -4.20 9.53
N THR A 107 -5.21 -4.59 9.03
CA THR A 107 -5.80 -4.01 7.81
C THR A 107 -7.30 -3.83 7.93
N SER A 108 -7.84 -2.82 7.26
CA SER A 108 -9.28 -2.70 7.02
C SER A 108 -9.79 -3.95 6.29
N GLY A 109 -10.55 -4.78 7.01
CA GLY A 109 -11.06 -6.07 6.53
C GLY A 109 -12.35 -5.95 5.73
N THR A 110 -12.77 -7.08 5.14
CA THR A 110 -14.00 -7.23 4.32
C THR A 110 -15.29 -7.38 5.13
N THR A 111 -15.21 -7.34 6.46
CA THR A 111 -16.32 -7.65 7.38
C THR A 111 -16.54 -6.56 8.45
N GLY A 112 -15.86 -5.42 8.34
CA GLY A 112 -15.85 -4.35 9.36
C GLY A 112 -14.94 -4.66 10.55
N LYS A 113 -14.46 -5.90 10.69
CA LYS A 113 -13.39 -6.28 11.62
C LYS A 113 -12.04 -6.26 10.91
N SER A 114 -11.02 -5.72 11.57
CA SER A 114 -9.64 -5.75 11.07
C SER A 114 -9.20 -7.19 10.74
N LYS A 115 -8.35 -7.34 9.72
CA LYS A 115 -7.57 -8.57 9.55
C LYS A 115 -6.28 -8.42 10.35
N ASP A 116 -5.98 -9.43 11.16
CA ASP A 116 -4.78 -9.51 11.99
C ASP A 116 -3.79 -10.41 11.26
N ILE A 117 -2.96 -9.83 10.40
CA ILE A 117 -1.98 -10.62 9.65
C ILE A 117 -0.83 -10.99 10.58
N PRO A 118 -0.54 -12.28 10.81
CA PRO A 118 0.52 -12.70 11.72
C PRO A 118 1.91 -12.23 11.25
N ILE A 119 2.69 -11.66 12.14
CA ILE A 119 4.11 -11.38 11.93
C ILE A 119 4.92 -12.34 12.80
N LEU A 120 5.63 -13.28 12.18
CA LEU A 120 6.47 -14.25 12.87
C LEU A 120 7.91 -13.74 13.02
N PRO A 121 8.75 -14.32 13.90
CA PRO A 121 10.17 -14.01 13.96
C PRO A 121 10.87 -14.12 12.60
N GLN A 122 10.51 -15.13 11.81
CA GLN A 122 11.03 -15.31 10.46
C GLN A 122 10.54 -14.23 9.49
N THR A 123 9.31 -13.73 9.64
CA THR A 123 8.78 -12.62 8.83
C THR A 123 9.63 -11.36 8.99
N ILE A 124 10.10 -11.06 10.21
CA ILE A 124 11.01 -9.93 10.45
C ILE A 124 12.35 -10.11 9.72
N GLN A 125 12.86 -11.35 9.63
CA GLN A 125 14.07 -11.65 8.85
C GLN A 125 13.83 -11.45 7.35
N MET A 126 12.68 -11.86 6.83
CA MET A 126 12.27 -11.63 5.44
C MET A 126 12.21 -10.13 5.12
N PHE A 127 11.65 -9.30 6.01
CA PHE A 127 11.63 -7.84 5.81
C PHE A 127 13.03 -7.23 5.75
N ARG A 128 13.96 -7.71 6.60
CA ARG A 128 15.37 -7.28 6.56
C ARG A 128 16.02 -7.70 5.25
N HIS A 129 15.77 -8.93 4.81
CA HIS A 129 16.31 -9.44 3.55
C HIS A 129 15.78 -8.65 2.34
N TYR A 130 14.48 -8.40 2.28
CA TYR A 130 13.87 -7.53 1.29
C TYR A 130 14.51 -6.14 1.26
N GLN A 131 14.74 -5.53 2.43
CA GLN A 131 15.37 -4.21 2.52
C GLN A 131 16.83 -4.22 2.05
N LEU A 132 17.60 -5.29 2.30
CA LEU A 132 18.95 -5.43 1.75
C LEU A 132 18.92 -5.46 0.22
N LEU A 133 18.03 -6.27 -0.36
CA LEU A 133 17.90 -6.38 -1.82
C LEU A 133 17.40 -5.07 -2.45
N SER A 134 16.33 -4.47 -1.91
CA SER A 134 15.69 -3.29 -2.49
C SER A 134 16.57 -2.05 -2.41
N THR A 135 17.30 -1.89 -1.31
CA THR A 135 18.23 -0.76 -1.16
C THR A 135 19.49 -0.96 -2.00
N TYR A 136 19.94 -2.21 -2.22
CA TYR A 136 21.02 -2.48 -3.15
C TYR A 136 20.64 -2.19 -4.61
N ALA A 137 19.44 -2.59 -5.05
CA ALA A 137 18.94 -2.26 -6.40
C ALA A 137 18.95 -0.74 -6.64
N GLN A 138 18.45 0.03 -5.67
CA GLN A 138 18.50 1.49 -5.68
C GLN A 138 19.93 2.04 -5.72
N TYR A 139 20.83 1.50 -4.88
CA TYR A 139 22.23 1.91 -4.83
C TYR A 139 22.97 1.68 -6.15
N GLN A 140 22.71 0.54 -6.80
CA GLN A 140 23.33 0.19 -8.07
C GLN A 140 22.76 1.04 -9.22
N GLY A 141 21.45 1.24 -9.27
CA GLY A 141 20.80 1.91 -10.40
C GLY A 141 20.82 3.44 -10.36
N ILE A 142 20.97 4.05 -9.18
CA ILE A 142 20.93 5.51 -9.00
C ILE A 142 22.23 5.99 -8.35
N PRO A 143 23.14 6.62 -9.12
CA PRO A 143 24.39 7.13 -8.60
C PRO A 143 24.18 8.10 -7.43
N LYS A 144 24.91 7.84 -6.34
CA LYS A 144 24.95 8.70 -5.13
C LYS A 144 23.61 8.80 -4.38
N ILE A 145 22.64 7.89 -4.61
CA ILE A 145 21.30 7.94 -4.00
C ILE A 145 21.30 8.07 -2.46
N PHE A 146 22.25 7.42 -1.77
CA PHE A 146 22.34 7.46 -0.30
C PHE A 146 23.45 8.37 0.23
N GLN A 147 23.98 9.32 -0.55
CA GLN A 147 24.98 10.26 -0.03
C GLN A 147 24.37 11.25 0.98
N GLY A 148 23.13 11.69 0.76
CA GLY A 148 22.41 12.57 1.67
C GLY A 148 21.54 11.84 2.70
N LYS A 149 20.54 12.56 3.20
CA LYS A 149 19.54 12.08 4.17
C LYS A 149 18.29 11.55 3.49
N MET A 150 17.54 10.75 4.23
CA MET A 150 16.32 10.08 3.76
C MET A 150 15.12 10.53 4.58
N LEU A 151 14.09 11.05 3.90
CA LEU A 151 12.78 11.29 4.49
C LEU A 151 11.92 10.05 4.24
N VAL A 152 11.75 9.22 5.27
CA VAL A 152 10.92 8.01 5.21
C VAL A 152 9.58 8.29 5.89
N LEU A 153 8.52 8.35 5.08
CA LEU A 153 7.14 8.60 5.50
C LEU A 153 6.40 7.26 5.57
N ALA A 154 6.42 6.66 6.75
CA ALA A 154 5.77 5.38 7.07
C ALA A 154 4.83 5.53 8.28
N GLY A 155 3.94 4.55 8.46
CA GLY A 155 3.17 4.37 9.69
C GLY A 155 4.05 3.89 10.85
N GLN A 156 3.44 3.62 11.99
CA GLN A 156 4.18 3.18 13.17
C GLN A 156 4.46 1.68 13.12
N GLU A 157 5.59 1.29 13.72
CA GLU A 157 5.96 -0.11 13.97
C GLU A 157 5.03 -0.76 15.00
N ILE A 158 4.70 -0.01 16.05
CA ILE A 158 3.74 -0.38 17.09
C ILE A 158 2.74 0.77 17.20
N GLU A 159 1.48 0.48 16.90
CA GLU A 159 0.32 1.37 17.01
C GLU A 159 -0.46 1.11 18.29
N GLY A 160 -0.41 -0.13 18.79
CA GLY A 160 -1.06 -0.52 20.03
C GLY A 160 -0.80 -1.99 20.37
N TYR A 161 -1.64 -2.51 21.26
CA TYR A 161 -1.57 -3.88 21.74
C TYR A 161 -2.98 -4.49 21.73
N LEU A 162 -3.07 -5.77 21.39
CA LEU A 162 -4.28 -6.57 21.58
C LEU A 162 -4.55 -6.76 23.08
N GLU A 163 -5.75 -7.22 23.44
CA GLU A 163 -6.11 -7.52 24.85
C GLU A 163 -5.16 -8.56 25.49
N SER A 164 -4.65 -9.48 24.68
CA SER A 164 -3.63 -10.46 25.06
C SER A 164 -2.24 -9.87 25.35
N GLY A 165 -2.02 -8.58 25.05
CA GLY A 165 -0.72 -7.91 25.15
C GLY A 165 0.17 -8.03 23.92
N THR A 166 -0.25 -8.73 22.86
CA THR A 166 0.53 -8.83 21.62
C THR A 166 0.51 -7.49 20.86
N PRO A 167 1.66 -6.92 20.46
CA PRO A 167 1.69 -5.64 19.76
C PRO A 167 1.11 -5.76 18.34
N TYR A 168 0.53 -4.67 17.85
CA TYR A 168 0.15 -4.53 16.45
C TYR A 168 0.64 -3.21 15.87
N GLY A 169 0.79 -3.15 14.54
CA GLY A 169 1.17 -1.92 13.84
C GLY A 169 1.03 -2.01 12.34
N SER A 170 1.60 -1.03 11.63
CA SER A 170 1.53 -0.98 10.17
C SER A 170 2.67 -1.75 9.51
N MET A 171 2.37 -2.39 8.37
CA MET A 171 3.40 -3.02 7.54
C MET A 171 4.49 -2.01 7.11
N SER A 172 4.09 -0.77 6.80
CA SER A 172 5.03 0.28 6.42
C SER A 172 6.02 0.64 7.54
N GLY A 173 5.56 0.64 8.80
CA GLY A 173 6.40 0.88 9.97
C GLY A 173 7.37 -0.26 10.24
N LEU A 174 6.89 -1.51 10.17
CA LEU A 174 7.72 -2.72 10.26
C LEU A 174 8.81 -2.73 9.18
N LEU A 175 8.46 -2.39 7.93
CA LEU A 175 9.41 -2.32 6.83
C LEU A 175 10.43 -1.20 7.04
N ALA A 176 10.02 -0.03 7.55
CA ALA A 176 10.94 1.05 7.88
C ALA A 176 11.92 0.66 8.99
N ALA A 177 11.45 -0.06 10.03
CA ALA A 177 12.28 -0.60 11.10
C ALA A 177 13.26 -1.69 10.61
N ALA A 178 12.95 -2.36 9.50
CA ALA A 178 13.81 -3.37 8.88
C ALA A 178 14.94 -2.81 7.99
N LEU A 179 15.03 -1.49 7.81
CA LEU A 179 16.12 -0.87 7.04
C LEU A 179 17.50 -1.27 7.59
N PRO A 180 18.53 -1.44 6.75
CA PRO A 180 19.90 -1.66 7.23
C PRO A 180 20.37 -0.51 8.13
N SER A 181 21.10 -0.82 9.19
CA SER A 181 21.54 0.18 10.19
C SER A 181 22.29 1.38 9.58
N VAL A 182 23.08 1.13 8.53
CA VAL A 182 23.81 2.18 7.78
C VAL A 182 22.85 3.17 7.10
N LEU A 183 21.66 2.73 6.68
CA LEU A 183 20.60 3.56 6.10
C LEU A 183 19.69 4.15 7.17
N GLN A 184 19.39 3.41 8.25
CA GLN A 184 18.65 3.96 9.38
C GLN A 184 19.31 5.22 9.93
N SER A 185 20.64 5.25 10.04
CA SER A 185 21.42 6.43 10.47
C SER A 185 21.29 7.67 9.54
N LYS A 186 20.76 7.48 8.33
CA LYS A 186 20.47 8.53 7.35
C LYS A 186 19.02 8.99 7.37
N THR A 187 18.14 8.28 8.06
CA THR A 187 16.81 8.80 8.40
C THR A 187 16.94 9.85 9.50
N PHE A 188 16.06 10.85 9.48
CA PHE A 188 16.15 11.98 10.41
C PHE A 188 14.81 12.38 11.02
N LEU A 189 13.70 11.80 10.55
CA LEU A 189 12.37 12.09 11.07
C LEU A 189 12.18 11.43 12.46
N PRO A 190 11.82 12.19 13.51
CA PRO A 190 11.50 11.63 14.82
C PRO A 190 10.32 10.65 14.78
N LYS A 191 10.44 9.52 15.50
CA LYS A 191 9.36 8.53 15.65
C LYS A 191 8.05 9.13 16.19
N ALA A 192 8.15 10.16 17.07
CA ALA A 192 6.99 10.84 17.64
C ALA A 192 6.07 11.47 16.58
N ILE A 193 6.61 11.93 15.45
CA ILE A 193 5.82 12.55 14.37
C ILE A 193 5.06 11.49 13.56
N GLN A 194 5.59 10.28 13.47
CA GLN A 194 4.98 9.20 12.69
C GLN A 194 3.63 8.78 13.28
N GLY A 195 3.49 8.78 14.61
CA GLY A 195 2.26 8.42 15.32
C GLY A 195 1.32 9.55 15.70
N MET A 196 1.52 10.75 15.17
CA MET A 196 0.58 11.84 15.43
C MET A 196 -0.78 11.55 14.79
N THR A 197 -1.84 11.71 15.59
CA THR A 197 -3.24 11.55 15.15
C THR A 197 -3.78 12.81 14.47
N GLY A 198 -3.35 14.00 14.91
CA GLY A 198 -3.72 15.28 14.29
C GLY A 198 -3.06 15.47 12.92
N TYR A 199 -3.83 15.30 11.84
CA TYR A 199 -3.28 15.29 10.48
C TYR A 199 -2.66 16.63 10.05
N GLN A 200 -3.39 17.74 10.25
CA GLN A 200 -2.91 19.07 9.88
C GLN A 200 -1.59 19.38 10.59
N GLN A 201 -1.54 19.15 11.91
CA GLN A 201 -0.33 19.32 12.71
C GLN A 201 0.79 18.41 12.21
N LYS A 202 0.51 17.12 11.96
CA LYS A 202 1.49 16.15 11.44
C LYS A 202 2.16 16.66 10.17
N TYR A 203 1.40 17.19 9.21
CA TYR A 203 1.98 17.70 7.96
C TYR A 203 2.83 18.96 8.15
N LEU A 204 2.41 19.88 9.03
CA LEU A 204 3.25 21.04 9.39
C LEU A 204 4.60 20.59 9.97
N TYR A 205 4.60 19.59 10.87
CA TYR A 205 5.83 19.02 11.40
C TYR A 205 6.67 18.31 10.33
N LEU A 206 6.05 17.51 9.46
CA LEU A 206 6.75 16.84 8.35
C LEU A 206 7.44 17.85 7.44
N VAL A 207 6.75 18.95 7.09
CA VAL A 207 7.31 20.03 6.27
C VAL A 207 8.45 20.72 7.02
N ALA A 208 8.27 21.09 8.28
CA ALA A 208 9.31 21.74 9.08
C ALA A 208 10.60 20.91 9.12
N TRP A 209 10.49 19.60 9.38
CA TRP A 209 11.62 18.68 9.35
C TRP A 209 12.21 18.53 7.95
N ALA A 210 11.40 18.40 6.91
CA ALA A 210 11.90 18.33 5.54
C ALA A 210 12.68 19.60 5.14
N LEU A 211 12.15 20.79 5.46
CA LEU A 211 12.80 22.08 5.21
C LEU A 211 14.12 22.23 5.98
N SER A 212 14.21 21.65 7.19
CA SER A 212 15.42 21.69 8.02
C SER A 212 16.61 20.97 7.41
N GLU A 213 16.38 20.01 6.50
CA GLU A 213 17.41 19.15 5.95
C GLU A 213 17.73 19.53 4.49
N PRO A 214 18.79 20.34 4.23
CA PRO A 214 19.18 20.72 2.87
C PRO A 214 19.77 19.58 2.05
N ASP A 215 20.29 18.54 2.70
CA ASP A 215 20.97 17.41 2.06
C ASP A 215 20.03 16.21 1.86
N LEU A 216 18.73 16.46 1.71
CA LEU A 216 17.75 15.42 1.37
C LEU A 216 18.07 14.79 0.02
N SER A 217 18.17 13.46 -0.01
CA SER A 217 18.56 12.67 -1.19
C SER A 217 17.49 11.65 -1.59
N VAL A 218 16.69 11.17 -0.64
CA VAL A 218 15.57 10.26 -0.90
C VAL A 218 14.33 10.70 -0.13
N VAL A 219 13.18 10.71 -0.80
CA VAL A 219 11.87 10.68 -0.15
C VAL A 219 11.27 9.30 -0.41
N ALA A 220 10.92 8.56 0.64
CA ALA A 220 10.26 7.27 0.54
C ALA A 220 8.87 7.36 1.16
N THR A 221 7.83 7.08 0.38
CA THR A 221 6.45 7.07 0.84
C THR A 221 5.62 6.10 0.00
N ALA A 222 4.74 5.31 0.61
CA ALA A 222 3.96 4.32 -0.12
C ALA A 222 3.12 4.95 -1.26
N ASN A 223 2.39 6.04 -0.97
CA ASN A 223 1.52 6.69 -1.94
C ASN A 223 2.07 8.08 -2.36
N PRO A 224 2.19 8.38 -3.67
CA PRO A 224 2.66 9.67 -4.16
C PRO A 224 1.83 10.87 -3.69
N SER A 225 0.54 10.67 -3.37
CA SER A 225 -0.32 11.73 -2.80
C SER A 225 0.25 12.30 -1.49
N THR A 226 0.97 11.50 -0.71
CA THR A 226 1.59 11.92 0.55
C THR A 226 2.65 12.98 0.30
N PHE A 227 3.54 12.75 -0.68
CA PHE A 227 4.58 13.73 -1.00
C PHE A 227 3.99 14.95 -1.70
N LEU A 228 3.00 14.77 -2.59
CA LEU A 228 2.29 15.89 -3.20
C LEU A 228 1.61 16.78 -2.15
N LYS A 229 0.96 16.21 -1.13
CA LYS A 229 0.34 16.97 -0.04
C LYS A 229 1.39 17.66 0.83
N LEU A 230 2.56 17.04 1.06
CA LEU A 230 3.68 17.68 1.75
C LEU A 230 4.16 18.93 0.99
N LEU A 231 4.27 18.86 -0.33
CA LEU A 231 4.64 20.01 -1.18
C LEU A 231 3.55 21.09 -1.20
N GLU A 232 2.28 20.71 -1.13
CA GLU A 232 1.15 21.63 -1.05
C GLU A 232 1.14 22.41 0.27
N VAL A 233 1.15 21.70 1.39
CA VAL A 233 1.20 22.29 2.74
C VAL A 233 2.46 23.15 2.89
N GLY A 234 3.60 22.67 2.39
CA GLY A 234 4.85 23.40 2.46
C GLY A 234 4.88 24.69 1.64
N ARG A 235 4.06 24.81 0.59
CA ARG A 235 3.87 26.08 -0.13
C ARG A 235 2.91 26.99 0.62
N GLN A 236 1.76 26.46 1.06
CA GLN A 236 0.71 27.23 1.74
C GLN A 236 1.19 27.87 3.05
N HIS A 237 2.03 27.16 3.81
CA HIS A 237 2.50 27.61 5.13
C HIS A 237 4.00 27.98 5.13
N PHE A 238 4.61 28.25 3.97
CA PHE A 238 6.06 28.39 3.87
C PHE A 238 6.61 29.48 4.80
N SER A 239 6.14 30.72 4.66
CA SER A 239 6.65 31.88 5.38
C SER A 239 6.44 31.73 6.89
N GLU A 240 5.23 31.29 7.30
CA GLU A 240 4.89 30.99 8.70
C GLU A 240 5.85 29.95 9.30
N LEU A 241 6.08 28.83 8.60
CA LEU A 241 6.99 27.79 9.06
C LEU A 241 8.43 28.28 9.14
N VAL A 242 8.90 29.08 8.18
CA VAL A 242 10.26 29.63 8.19
C VAL A 242 10.47 30.62 9.33
N GLU A 243 9.48 31.47 9.62
CA GLU A 243 9.48 32.35 10.79
C GLU A 243 9.56 31.55 12.09
N GLN A 244 8.71 30.52 12.23
CA GLN A 244 8.72 29.63 13.39
C GLN A 244 10.06 28.90 13.56
N LEU A 245 10.67 28.43 12.46
CA LEU A 245 12.01 27.81 12.47
C LEU A 245 13.12 28.80 12.87
N GLY A 246 12.89 30.11 12.72
CA GLY A 246 13.81 31.16 13.15
C GLY A 246 13.68 31.59 14.61
N LEU A 247 12.51 31.39 15.22
CA LEU A 247 12.21 31.77 16.61
C LEU A 247 12.70 30.68 17.59
N ASN A 248 13.89 30.88 18.18
CA ASN A 248 14.42 29.91 19.14
C ASN A 248 13.68 29.99 20.51
N ARG A 249 12.81 29.00 20.79
CA ARG A 249 12.44 28.41 22.11
C ARG A 249 11.48 29.05 23.13
N LYS A 250 11.03 30.32 23.06
CA LYS A 250 10.16 30.89 24.13
C LYS A 250 8.67 31.05 23.81
N LYS A 251 8.24 30.77 22.57
CA LYS A 251 6.85 30.88 22.12
C LYS A 251 6.39 29.70 21.26
N THR A 252 6.97 28.52 21.43
CA THR A 252 6.32 27.30 20.89
C THR A 252 5.01 27.14 21.65
N PRO A 253 3.84 27.23 21.01
CA PRO A 253 2.59 27.04 21.72
C PRO A 253 2.46 25.55 22.10
N ASP A 254 1.56 25.21 23.02
CA ASP A 254 1.49 23.93 23.76
C ASP A 254 1.22 22.65 22.93
N TRP A 255 1.39 22.69 21.61
CA TRP A 255 1.22 21.55 20.70
C TRP A 255 2.52 20.73 20.60
N VAL A 256 2.42 19.43 20.89
CA VAL A 256 3.54 18.50 21.09
C VAL A 256 4.04 17.83 19.79
N ALA A 257 5.35 17.96 19.51
CA ALA A 257 6.31 17.02 18.87
C ALA A 257 7.64 17.79 18.64
N PRO A 258 8.85 17.16 18.61
CA PRO A 258 10.10 17.92 18.58
C PRO A 258 10.22 18.72 17.27
N PHE A 259 10.41 20.04 17.36
CA PHE A 259 10.73 20.89 16.21
C PHE A 259 12.22 20.78 15.86
N PRO A 260 12.60 20.77 14.56
CA PRO A 260 14.00 20.60 14.18
C PRO A 260 14.83 21.83 14.57
N ARG A 261 16.11 21.62 14.90
CA ARG A 261 17.08 22.71 15.01
C ARG A 261 17.64 23.04 13.63
N LEU A 262 17.45 24.26 13.15
CA LEU A 262 18.03 24.71 11.89
C LEU A 262 19.45 25.25 12.07
N ALA A 263 20.35 24.88 11.16
CA ALA A 263 21.59 25.59 10.97
C ALA A 263 21.31 27.00 10.43
N GLY A 264 21.98 28.03 10.97
CA GLY A 264 21.73 29.42 10.59
C GLY A 264 21.89 29.73 9.10
N ARG A 265 22.77 28.99 8.39
CA ARG A 265 22.90 29.09 6.92
C ARG A 265 21.65 28.61 6.19
N ARG A 266 21.03 27.50 6.65
CA ARG A 266 19.80 26.97 6.05
C ARG A 266 18.63 27.91 6.33
N LEU A 267 18.52 28.43 7.55
CA LEU A 267 17.48 29.40 7.91
C LEU A 267 17.53 30.65 7.00
N ARG A 268 18.71 31.27 6.86
CA ARG A 268 18.88 32.43 5.96
C ARG A 268 18.51 32.13 4.52
N TYR A 269 18.85 30.94 4.03
CA TYR A 269 18.46 30.51 2.69
C TYR A 269 16.94 30.40 2.55
N LEU A 270 16.25 29.77 3.50
CA LEU A 270 14.79 29.68 3.47
C LEU A 270 14.12 31.06 3.59
N GLN A 271 14.66 31.94 4.44
CA GLN A 271 14.20 33.33 4.56
C GLN A 271 14.33 34.11 3.24
N SER A 272 15.40 33.87 2.47
CA SER A 272 15.57 34.50 1.15
C SER A 272 14.54 34.07 0.10
N LEU A 273 13.78 33.00 0.37
CA LEU A 273 12.72 32.50 -0.51
C LEU A 273 11.32 32.98 -0.07
N MET A 274 11.20 33.64 1.08
CA MET A 274 9.92 34.21 1.55
C MET A 274 9.48 35.34 0.60
N GLY A 275 8.18 35.42 0.29
CA GLY A 275 7.61 36.33 -0.70
C GLY A 275 7.71 35.82 -2.15
N HIS A 276 8.28 34.63 -2.36
CA HIS A 276 8.38 33.95 -3.67
C HIS A 276 7.81 32.52 -3.61
N GLU A 277 6.80 32.29 -2.76
CA GLU A 277 6.24 30.97 -2.47
C GLU A 277 5.71 30.25 -3.71
N ASP A 278 5.12 30.99 -4.65
CA ASP A 278 4.59 30.44 -5.91
C ASP A 278 5.68 29.86 -6.82
N GLN A 279 6.93 30.29 -6.64
CA GLN A 279 8.09 29.83 -7.41
C GLN A 279 8.88 28.72 -6.69
N LEU A 280 8.41 28.26 -5.52
CA LEU A 280 9.08 27.19 -4.77
C LEU A 280 9.04 25.86 -5.55
N THR A 281 10.22 25.45 -6.00
CA THR A 281 10.45 24.15 -6.64
C THR A 281 11.11 23.17 -5.67
N VAL A 282 10.92 21.88 -5.92
CA VAL A 282 11.61 20.80 -5.18
C VAL A 282 13.13 20.94 -5.31
N GLU A 283 13.62 21.34 -6.49
CA GLU A 283 15.06 21.53 -6.74
C GLU A 283 15.64 22.70 -5.94
N ALA A 284 14.90 23.81 -5.80
CA ALA A 284 15.33 24.93 -4.96
C ALA A 284 15.42 24.54 -3.47
N LEU A 285 14.49 23.74 -2.97
CA LEU A 285 14.48 23.31 -1.58
C LEU A 285 15.52 22.20 -1.30
N TRP A 286 15.64 21.24 -2.22
CA TRP A 286 16.44 20.02 -2.07
C TRP A 286 17.18 19.68 -3.38
N PRO A 287 18.23 20.43 -3.73
CA PRO A 287 18.97 20.25 -4.99
C PRO A 287 19.71 18.90 -5.10
N LYS A 288 19.82 18.17 -3.98
CA LYS A 288 20.47 16.85 -3.92
C LYS A 288 19.48 15.69 -4.03
N LEU A 289 18.16 15.94 -4.16
CA LEU A 289 17.15 14.89 -4.23
C LEU A 289 17.37 13.98 -5.45
N LYS A 290 17.69 12.71 -5.19
CA LYS A 290 17.97 11.69 -6.21
C LYS A 290 16.78 10.82 -6.54
N ALA A 291 15.94 10.52 -5.56
CA ALA A 291 14.81 9.63 -5.79
C ALA A 291 13.60 9.97 -4.93
N VAL A 292 12.42 9.78 -5.50
CA VAL A 292 11.17 9.57 -4.78
C VAL A 292 10.79 8.11 -4.95
N VAL A 293 10.86 7.32 -3.87
CA VAL A 293 10.49 5.91 -3.84
C VAL A 293 9.03 5.80 -3.43
N THR A 294 8.18 5.34 -4.34
CA THR A 294 6.73 5.31 -4.15
C THR A 294 6.04 4.33 -5.09
N TRP A 295 4.78 3.98 -4.82
CA TRP A 295 3.99 3.17 -5.76
C TRP A 295 3.71 3.94 -7.04
N THR A 296 3.96 3.28 -8.17
CA THR A 296 3.73 3.81 -9.53
C THR A 296 2.72 3.00 -10.31
N GLY A 297 2.38 1.78 -9.85
CA GLY A 297 1.26 0.99 -10.35
C GLY A 297 -0.08 1.36 -9.70
N GLY A 298 -1.15 0.69 -10.11
CA GLY A 298 -2.47 0.89 -9.50
C GLY A 298 -3.04 2.29 -9.68
N SER A 299 -3.88 2.68 -8.72
CA SER A 299 -4.40 4.04 -8.61
C SER A 299 -3.31 5.09 -8.37
N CYS A 300 -2.20 4.71 -7.73
CA CYS A 300 -1.06 5.60 -7.52
C CYS A 300 -0.42 6.05 -8.84
N GLY A 301 -0.46 5.21 -9.88
CA GLY A 301 0.03 5.52 -11.23
C GLY A 301 -0.58 6.78 -11.84
N VAL A 302 -1.82 7.09 -11.48
CA VAL A 302 -2.55 8.27 -11.96
C VAL A 302 -1.91 9.58 -11.50
N LEU A 303 -1.27 9.59 -10.33
CA LEU A 303 -0.62 10.78 -9.77
C LEU A 303 0.83 10.95 -10.24
N ILE A 304 1.40 9.95 -10.91
CA ILE A 304 2.81 9.98 -11.34
C ILE A 304 3.10 11.10 -12.35
N PRO A 305 2.27 11.38 -13.38
CA PRO A 305 2.49 12.53 -14.25
C PRO A 305 2.53 13.85 -13.47
N ARG A 306 1.58 14.07 -12.54
CA ARG A 306 1.56 15.25 -11.68
C ARG A 306 2.83 15.34 -10.81
N LEU A 307 3.26 14.24 -10.21
CA LEU A 307 4.50 14.19 -9.43
C LEU A 307 5.72 14.52 -10.30
N LYS A 308 5.82 13.98 -11.52
CA LYS A 308 6.91 14.28 -12.47
C LYS A 308 7.03 15.78 -12.75
N THR A 309 5.91 16.51 -12.90
CA THR A 309 5.94 17.97 -13.12
C THR A 309 6.57 18.77 -11.97
N LYS A 310 6.64 18.20 -10.76
CA LYS A 310 7.20 18.84 -9.57
C LYS A 310 8.68 18.50 -9.35
N LEU A 311 9.22 17.52 -10.06
CA LEU A 311 10.57 17.00 -9.89
C LEU A 311 11.50 17.48 -11.00
N SER A 312 12.79 17.59 -10.68
CA SER A 312 13.82 17.82 -11.70
C SER A 312 14.01 16.57 -12.57
N THR A 313 14.54 16.74 -13.78
CA THR A 313 14.93 15.60 -14.64
C THR A 313 16.03 14.73 -14.05
N ARG A 314 16.70 15.19 -12.98
CA ARG A 314 17.75 14.46 -12.24
C ARG A 314 17.20 13.63 -11.09
N THR A 315 15.91 13.73 -10.78
CA THR A 315 15.26 13.00 -9.69
C THR A 315 14.45 11.83 -10.27
N ALA A 316 14.83 10.61 -9.91
CA ALA A 316 14.12 9.41 -10.32
C ALA A 316 12.83 9.21 -9.52
N ILE A 317 11.82 8.61 -10.16
CA ILE A 317 10.66 8.02 -9.47
C ILE A 317 10.85 6.51 -9.50
N VAL A 318 11.05 5.92 -8.32
CA VAL A 318 11.39 4.51 -8.16
C VAL A 318 10.17 3.76 -7.64
N GLU A 319 9.74 2.74 -8.38
CA GLU A 319 8.68 1.84 -7.95
C GLU A 319 9.10 1.12 -6.68
N MET A 320 8.25 1.21 -5.65
CA MET A 320 8.46 0.61 -4.34
C MET A 320 8.24 -0.92 -4.36
N GLY A 321 7.43 -1.41 -5.30
CA GLY A 321 7.03 -2.80 -5.46
C GLY A 321 5.55 -3.02 -5.08
N TYR A 322 4.98 -4.11 -5.57
CA TYR A 322 3.71 -4.66 -5.08
C TYR A 322 3.88 -5.17 -3.64
N LEU A 323 3.42 -4.37 -2.67
CA LEU A 323 3.52 -4.64 -1.24
C LEU A 323 2.14 -4.54 -0.59
N SER A 324 1.88 -5.40 0.40
CA SER A 324 0.65 -5.38 1.18
C SER A 324 0.93 -5.75 2.65
N SER A 325 -0.09 -5.71 3.51
CA SER A 325 0.09 -6.16 4.90
C SER A 325 0.15 -7.69 5.00
N GLU A 326 -0.38 -8.40 4.00
CA GLU A 326 -0.30 -9.84 3.87
C GLU A 326 1.14 -10.30 3.59
N PHE A 327 1.87 -9.62 2.69
CA PHE A 327 3.25 -9.95 2.31
C PHE A 327 3.95 -8.86 1.48
N LEU A 328 5.26 -8.98 1.31
CA LEU A 328 6.05 -8.19 0.36
C LEU A 328 6.08 -8.93 -0.98
N GLY A 329 5.32 -8.50 -1.98
CA GLY A 329 5.00 -9.32 -3.15
C GLY A 329 5.87 -9.17 -4.38
N SER A 330 6.63 -8.09 -4.52
CA SER A 330 7.62 -7.97 -5.59
C SER A 330 8.78 -7.06 -5.17
N LEU A 331 9.92 -7.25 -5.83
CA LEU A 331 11.13 -6.48 -5.66
C LEU A 331 11.48 -5.76 -6.97
N ASN A 332 11.73 -4.46 -6.91
CA ASN A 332 12.24 -3.70 -8.04
C ASN A 332 13.72 -4.04 -8.28
N VAL A 333 14.00 -4.77 -9.36
CA VAL A 333 15.36 -5.26 -9.70
C VAL A 333 16.10 -4.35 -10.66
N ASP A 334 15.39 -3.49 -11.38
CA ASP A 334 15.94 -2.42 -12.21
C ASP A 334 15.15 -1.14 -11.99
N VAL A 335 15.70 -0.28 -11.13
CA VAL A 335 15.08 0.99 -10.72
C VAL A 335 15.08 2.06 -11.83
N GLN A 336 15.79 1.85 -12.94
CA GLN A 336 15.78 2.78 -14.07
C GLN A 336 14.55 2.55 -14.95
N THR A 337 14.18 1.28 -15.12
CA THR A 337 13.00 0.86 -15.89
C THR A 337 11.80 0.50 -15.01
N ASN A 338 11.98 0.47 -13.69
CA ASN A 338 11.01 0.00 -12.70
C ASN A 338 10.52 -1.43 -12.98
N GLN A 339 11.43 -2.33 -13.38
CA GLN A 339 11.13 -3.74 -13.51
C GLN A 339 11.07 -4.41 -12.14
N CYS A 340 9.90 -4.95 -11.80
CA CYS A 340 9.67 -5.66 -10.54
C CYS A 340 9.48 -7.15 -10.79
N VAL A 341 10.20 -8.00 -10.06
CA VAL A 341 9.99 -9.45 -10.06
C VAL A 341 9.26 -9.89 -8.78
N PRO A 342 8.43 -10.94 -8.80
CA PRO A 342 7.84 -11.50 -7.59
C PRO A 342 8.90 -11.86 -6.54
N THR A 343 8.56 -11.83 -5.26
CA THR A 343 9.42 -12.33 -4.18
C THR A 343 9.36 -13.86 -4.07
N PHE A 344 9.58 -14.55 -5.19
CA PHE A 344 9.40 -16.00 -5.37
C PHE A 344 10.30 -16.88 -4.47
N HIS A 345 11.32 -16.29 -3.85
CA HIS A 345 12.22 -16.95 -2.90
C HIS A 345 11.70 -16.91 -1.46
N GLU A 346 10.64 -16.15 -1.21
CA GLU A 346 10.07 -15.87 0.11
C GLU A 346 8.59 -16.21 0.20
N ASN A 347 7.87 -16.08 -0.92
CA ASN A 347 6.45 -16.40 -1.02
C ASN A 347 6.22 -17.33 -2.21
N PHE A 348 5.36 -18.34 -2.03
CA PHE A 348 4.95 -19.22 -3.12
C PHE A 348 3.73 -18.63 -3.83
N PHE A 349 3.87 -18.33 -5.11
CA PHE A 349 2.81 -17.73 -5.92
C PHE A 349 2.05 -18.74 -6.76
N GLU A 350 0.72 -18.57 -6.79
CA GLU A 350 -0.15 -19.09 -7.85
C GLU A 350 -0.93 -17.91 -8.45
N PHE A 351 -1.42 -18.09 -9.67
CA PHE A 351 -2.10 -17.06 -10.43
C PHE A 351 -3.36 -17.63 -11.09
N VAL A 352 -4.38 -16.81 -11.30
CA VAL A 352 -5.53 -17.16 -12.15
C VAL A 352 -5.69 -16.10 -13.21
N GLU A 353 -5.71 -16.48 -14.48
CA GLU A 353 -5.92 -15.52 -15.58
C GLU A 353 -7.27 -14.79 -15.39
N GLN A 354 -7.29 -13.49 -15.67
CA GLN A 354 -8.48 -12.66 -15.45
C GLN A 354 -9.74 -13.23 -16.14
N THR A 355 -9.60 -13.72 -17.38
CA THR A 355 -10.71 -14.30 -18.14
C THR A 355 -11.27 -15.56 -17.52
N ASP A 356 -10.39 -16.42 -16.99
CA ASP A 356 -10.73 -17.66 -16.31
C ASP A 356 -11.43 -17.39 -14.99
N TRP A 357 -10.94 -16.39 -14.24
CA TRP A 357 -11.58 -15.92 -13.01
C TRP A 357 -12.99 -15.35 -13.29
N ASP A 358 -13.11 -14.49 -14.30
CA ASP A 358 -14.38 -13.86 -14.67
C ASP A 358 -15.40 -14.86 -15.22
N ALA A 359 -14.94 -15.98 -15.77
CA ALA A 359 -15.77 -17.10 -16.23
C ALA A 359 -16.12 -18.11 -15.11
N ASP A 360 -15.77 -17.82 -13.84
CA ASP A 360 -15.94 -18.71 -12.68
C ASP A 360 -15.26 -20.08 -12.86
N ARG A 361 -14.09 -20.07 -13.51
CA ARG A 361 -13.24 -21.25 -13.78
C ARG A 361 -11.82 -20.98 -13.30
N PRO A 362 -11.57 -20.94 -11.98
CA PRO A 362 -10.30 -20.48 -11.44
C PRO A 362 -9.17 -21.50 -11.65
N ASN A 363 -8.65 -21.59 -12.87
CA ASN A 363 -7.51 -22.41 -13.22
C ASN A 363 -6.24 -21.75 -12.69
N THR A 364 -5.68 -22.31 -11.62
CA THR A 364 -4.44 -21.80 -11.05
C THR A 364 -3.22 -22.25 -11.84
N VAL A 365 -2.34 -21.29 -12.15
CA VAL A 365 -1.09 -21.46 -12.88
C VAL A 365 0.10 -20.94 -12.06
N THR A 366 1.31 -21.39 -12.38
CA THR A 366 2.56 -20.96 -11.72
C THR A 366 3.32 -19.92 -12.54
N LEU A 367 4.42 -19.37 -11.98
CA LEU A 367 5.20 -18.27 -12.59
C LEU A 367 5.67 -18.55 -14.03
N ASP A 368 5.99 -19.79 -14.35
CA ASP A 368 6.48 -20.24 -15.66
C ASP A 368 5.38 -20.33 -16.73
N GLN A 369 4.11 -20.22 -16.32
CA GLN A 369 2.94 -20.33 -17.18
C GLN A 369 2.27 -18.98 -17.44
N LEU A 370 2.92 -17.88 -17.06
CA LEU A 370 2.40 -16.53 -17.26
C LEU A 370 2.75 -16.00 -18.64
N ASP A 371 1.83 -15.26 -19.27
CA ASP A 371 2.08 -14.60 -20.56
C ASP A 371 2.23 -13.09 -20.39
N THR A 372 3.19 -12.49 -21.10
CA THR A 372 3.37 -11.03 -21.13
C THR A 372 2.12 -10.32 -21.67
N GLY A 373 1.71 -9.24 -21.00
CA GLY A 373 0.53 -8.44 -21.33
C GLY A 373 -0.77 -8.98 -20.76
N LYS A 374 -0.80 -10.23 -20.27
CA LYS A 374 -1.97 -10.79 -19.58
C LYS A 374 -2.05 -10.35 -18.13
N ARG A 375 -3.27 -10.43 -17.59
CA ARG A 375 -3.60 -10.06 -16.22
C ARG A 375 -4.05 -11.26 -15.41
N TYR A 376 -3.63 -11.28 -14.15
CA TYR A 376 -3.84 -12.42 -13.27
C TYR A 376 -4.23 -11.99 -11.87
N TYR A 377 -5.18 -12.71 -11.28
CA TYR A 377 -5.44 -12.67 -9.85
C TYR A 377 -4.34 -13.43 -9.11
N VAL A 378 -3.86 -12.86 -8.00
CA VAL A 378 -2.79 -13.45 -7.20
C VAL A 378 -3.36 -14.31 -6.07
N LEU A 379 -2.84 -15.52 -5.97
CA LEU A 379 -2.92 -16.34 -4.77
C LEU A 379 -1.52 -16.52 -4.20
N VAL A 380 -1.40 -16.47 -2.87
CA VAL A 380 -0.11 -16.56 -2.20
C VAL A 380 -0.13 -17.60 -1.10
N THR A 381 0.96 -18.35 -0.99
CA THR A 381 1.28 -19.16 0.17
C THR A 381 2.55 -18.61 0.85
N THR A 382 2.44 -18.28 2.13
CA THR A 382 3.49 -17.59 2.89
C THR A 382 3.95 -18.42 4.09
N MET A 383 5.13 -18.09 4.62
CA MET A 383 5.62 -18.73 5.85
C MET A 383 4.82 -18.34 7.10
N ASN A 384 4.08 -17.22 7.07
CA ASN A 384 3.26 -16.72 8.18
C ASN A 384 1.78 -17.14 8.10
N GLY A 385 1.48 -18.22 7.38
CA GLY A 385 0.22 -18.96 7.55
C GLY A 385 -0.89 -18.55 6.60
N LEU A 386 -0.60 -17.77 5.56
CA LEU A 386 -1.52 -17.59 4.44
C LEU A 386 -1.29 -18.76 3.49
N TYR A 387 -2.27 -19.65 3.31
CA TYR A 387 -2.15 -20.83 2.43
C TYR A 387 -3.14 -20.73 1.29
N ARG A 388 -2.67 -20.74 0.04
CA ARG A 388 -3.48 -20.48 -1.18
C ARG A 388 -4.42 -19.28 -0.99
N TYR A 389 -3.92 -18.24 -0.35
CA TYR A 389 -4.70 -17.09 0.06
C TYR A 389 -5.02 -16.21 -1.13
N LEU A 390 -6.30 -15.98 -1.38
CA LEU A 390 -6.77 -15.09 -2.43
C LEU A 390 -6.57 -13.63 -2.01
N MET A 391 -5.57 -12.98 -2.62
CA MET A 391 -5.29 -11.55 -2.39
C MET A 391 -6.39 -10.64 -2.91
N ASN A 392 -7.17 -11.13 -3.88
CA ASN A 392 -8.10 -10.33 -4.68
C ASN A 392 -7.39 -9.11 -5.31
N ASP A 393 -6.15 -9.33 -5.78
CA ASP A 393 -5.32 -8.35 -6.45
C ASP A 393 -5.07 -8.79 -7.89
N LEU A 394 -5.25 -7.86 -8.82
CA LEU A 394 -4.98 -8.05 -10.23
C LEU A 394 -3.60 -7.47 -10.57
N ILE A 395 -2.72 -8.32 -11.08
CA ILE A 395 -1.41 -7.92 -11.61
C ILE A 395 -1.38 -8.09 -13.12
N GLU A 396 -0.46 -7.40 -13.77
CA GLU A 396 -0.14 -7.55 -15.20
C GLU A 396 1.31 -7.99 -15.34
N VAL A 397 1.56 -8.94 -16.24
CA VAL A 397 2.91 -9.40 -16.58
C VAL A 397 3.52 -8.42 -17.56
N THR A 398 4.57 -7.71 -17.16
CA THR A 398 5.18 -6.64 -17.95
C THR A 398 6.34 -7.10 -18.83
N GLY A 399 6.80 -8.34 -18.65
CA GLY A 399 7.96 -8.88 -19.35
C GLY A 399 8.65 -9.96 -18.53
N TRP A 400 9.96 -10.10 -18.74
CA TRP A 400 10.79 -11.13 -18.11
C TRP A 400 12.15 -10.57 -17.71
N PHE A 401 12.62 -10.96 -16.52
CA PHE A 401 13.96 -10.71 -16.04
C PHE A 401 14.64 -12.07 -15.86
N HIS A 402 15.57 -12.39 -16.76
CA HIS A 402 16.07 -13.76 -16.96
C HIS A 402 14.92 -14.73 -17.26
N ARG A 403 14.65 -15.72 -16.38
CA ARG A 403 13.50 -16.63 -16.52
C ARG A 403 12.38 -16.33 -15.52
N THR A 404 12.45 -15.22 -14.80
CA THR A 404 11.40 -14.80 -13.86
C THR A 404 10.51 -13.73 -14.52
N PRO A 405 9.18 -13.87 -14.48
CA PRO A 405 8.29 -12.85 -15.04
C PRO A 405 8.41 -11.55 -14.23
N THR A 406 8.35 -10.41 -14.91
CA THR A 406 8.19 -9.12 -14.25
C THR A 406 6.70 -8.80 -14.13
N ILE A 407 6.28 -8.27 -12.98
CA ILE A 407 4.87 -8.01 -12.67
C ILE A 407 4.67 -6.56 -12.23
N ARG A 408 3.46 -6.06 -12.48
CA ARG A 408 3.00 -4.75 -12.02
C ARG A 408 1.60 -4.87 -11.43
N PHE A 409 1.37 -4.24 -10.28
CA PHE A 409 0.04 -4.13 -9.70
C PHE A 409 -0.86 -3.24 -10.57
N VAL A 410 -2.06 -3.74 -10.90
CA VAL A 410 -3.04 -3.03 -11.74
C VAL A 410 -4.16 -2.45 -10.89
N GLN A 411 -4.83 -3.28 -10.10
CA GLN A 411 -5.91 -2.86 -9.22
C GLN A 411 -6.32 -3.97 -8.26
N LYS A 412 -7.14 -3.61 -7.27
CA LYS A 412 -7.90 -4.59 -6.51
C LYS A 412 -9.00 -5.21 -7.42
N GLY A 413 -9.39 -6.44 -7.14
CA GLY A 413 -10.42 -7.17 -7.88
C GLY A 413 -11.83 -6.58 -7.73
N LYS A 414 -12.84 -7.32 -8.20
CA LYS A 414 -14.24 -6.86 -8.13
C LYS A 414 -14.68 -6.65 -6.68
N GLY A 415 -15.56 -5.66 -6.47
CA GLY A 415 -16.15 -5.35 -5.17
C GLY A 415 -15.21 -4.62 -4.20
N VAL A 416 -14.10 -4.06 -4.69
CA VAL A 416 -13.17 -3.25 -3.88
C VAL A 416 -12.48 -2.21 -4.75
N THR A 417 -12.31 -1.01 -4.20
CA THR A 417 -11.62 0.11 -4.82
C THR A 417 -10.61 0.70 -3.86
N ASN A 418 -9.63 1.42 -4.41
CA ASN A 418 -8.57 2.05 -3.64
C ASN A 418 -8.06 3.26 -4.41
N LEU A 419 -8.24 4.47 -3.88
CA LEU A 419 -7.79 5.72 -4.46
C LEU A 419 -6.49 6.20 -3.84
N THR A 420 -6.39 6.17 -2.50
CA THR A 420 -5.24 6.71 -1.77
C THR A 420 -4.65 5.80 -0.70
N GLY A 421 -5.12 4.55 -0.60
CA GLY A 421 -4.64 3.52 0.32
C GLY A 421 -5.73 2.92 1.20
N GLU A 422 -6.97 3.44 1.13
CA GLU A 422 -8.07 3.11 2.03
C GLU A 422 -8.69 1.73 1.84
N LYS A 423 -8.62 1.18 0.61
CA LYS A 423 -9.23 -0.14 0.27
C LYS A 423 -10.70 -0.20 0.68
N LEU A 424 -11.56 0.55 0.00
CA LEU A 424 -13.00 0.53 0.23
C LEU A 424 -13.63 -0.68 -0.46
N TYR A 425 -14.38 -1.50 0.27
CA TYR A 425 -15.07 -2.68 -0.25
C TYR A 425 -16.56 -2.44 -0.42
N GLU A 426 -17.21 -3.23 -1.26
CA GLU A 426 -18.62 -3.15 -1.60
C GLU A 426 -19.53 -3.19 -0.36
N PHE A 427 -19.26 -4.10 0.58
CA PHE A 427 -20.05 -4.23 1.79
C PHE A 427 -19.98 -2.98 2.70
N HIS A 428 -18.89 -2.21 2.69
CA HIS A 428 -18.82 -0.93 3.42
C HIS A 428 -19.88 0.04 2.88
N VAL A 429 -20.02 0.09 1.55
CA VAL A 429 -21.03 0.91 0.88
C VAL A 429 -22.43 0.40 1.19
N MET A 430 -22.65 -0.91 1.12
CA MET A 430 -23.95 -1.52 1.45
C MET A 430 -24.38 -1.20 2.89
N ASN A 431 -23.47 -1.39 3.86
CA ASN A 431 -23.73 -1.10 5.27
C ASN A 431 -24.00 0.40 5.52
N ALA A 432 -23.26 1.28 4.85
CA ALA A 432 -23.47 2.73 4.95
C ALA A 432 -24.84 3.13 4.39
N VAL A 433 -25.24 2.60 3.22
CA VAL A 433 -26.57 2.84 2.65
C VAL A 433 -27.67 2.25 3.53
N GLU A 434 -27.48 1.07 4.10
CA GLU A 434 -28.45 0.47 5.04
C GLU A 434 -28.62 1.33 6.30
N ALA A 435 -27.54 1.89 6.83
CA ALA A 435 -27.60 2.82 7.96
C ALA A 435 -28.37 4.09 7.61
N ILE A 436 -28.21 4.63 6.39
CA ILE A 436 -29.01 5.75 5.88
C ILE A 436 -30.49 5.36 5.75
N GLN A 437 -30.82 4.22 5.16
CA GLN A 437 -32.20 3.73 5.07
C GLN A 437 -32.88 3.69 6.44
N LYS A 438 -32.19 3.18 7.46
CA LYS A 438 -32.67 3.15 8.85
C LYS A 438 -32.86 4.55 9.42
N ALA A 439 -31.87 5.43 9.25
CA ALA A 439 -31.88 6.78 9.80
C ALA A 439 -32.99 7.67 9.21
N TYR A 440 -33.31 7.49 7.93
CA TYR A 440 -34.32 8.27 7.21
C TYR A 440 -35.66 7.52 7.04
N GLN A 441 -35.78 6.32 7.62
CA GLN A 441 -36.97 5.46 7.51
C GLN A 441 -37.45 5.29 6.06
N THR A 442 -36.50 5.03 5.16
CA THR A 442 -36.75 4.93 3.72
C THR A 442 -36.12 3.68 3.12
N THR A 443 -36.48 3.37 1.88
CA THR A 443 -35.90 2.29 1.07
C THR A 443 -35.18 2.87 -0.15
N VAL A 444 -34.08 2.25 -0.53
CA VAL A 444 -33.31 2.61 -1.73
C VAL A 444 -33.36 1.44 -2.70
N ASP A 445 -33.93 1.69 -3.88
CA ASP A 445 -34.11 0.65 -4.90
C ASP A 445 -32.80 0.38 -5.66
N PHE A 446 -32.09 1.44 -6.03
CA PHE A 446 -30.85 1.33 -6.78
C PHE A 446 -29.79 2.32 -6.32
N TYR A 447 -28.55 1.84 -6.30
CA TYR A 447 -27.38 2.66 -6.07
C TYR A 447 -26.12 1.97 -6.58
N VAL A 448 -25.17 2.79 -7.04
CA VAL A 448 -23.81 2.40 -7.41
C VAL A 448 -22.86 3.53 -6.98
N MET A 449 -21.76 3.16 -6.32
CA MET A 449 -20.69 4.09 -5.97
C MET A 449 -19.53 3.93 -6.96
N LEU A 450 -19.12 5.04 -7.56
CA LEU A 450 -17.97 5.11 -8.45
C LEU A 450 -16.79 5.78 -7.75
N ALA A 451 -15.63 5.14 -7.82
CA ALA A 451 -14.37 5.68 -7.34
C ALA A 451 -13.59 6.30 -8.52
N ASP A 452 -13.25 7.59 -8.43
CA ASP A 452 -12.49 8.28 -9.48
C ASP A 452 -11.04 8.58 -9.02
N PRO A 453 -10.04 7.87 -9.59
CA PRO A 453 -8.62 8.12 -9.31
C PRO A 453 -8.07 9.47 -9.74
N LEU A 454 -8.73 10.17 -10.68
CA LEU A 454 -8.27 11.47 -11.17
C LEU A 454 -8.63 12.59 -10.19
N THR A 455 -9.89 12.60 -9.76
CA THR A 455 -10.40 13.59 -8.80
C THR A 455 -10.13 13.18 -7.35
N LEU A 456 -9.72 11.94 -7.10
CA LEU A 456 -9.59 11.35 -5.77
C LEU A 456 -10.91 11.47 -4.98
N GLN A 457 -12.04 11.24 -5.66
CA GLN A 457 -13.39 11.41 -5.11
C GLN A 457 -14.22 10.13 -5.32
N TYR A 458 -15.08 9.83 -4.34
CA TYR A 458 -16.16 8.86 -4.50
C TYR A 458 -17.46 9.58 -4.88
N THR A 459 -18.21 9.05 -5.83
CA THR A 459 -19.56 9.54 -6.18
C THR A 459 -20.57 8.40 -6.02
N LEU A 460 -21.54 8.56 -5.12
CA LEU A 460 -22.68 7.66 -4.97
C LEU A 460 -23.83 8.13 -5.86
N TYR A 461 -24.14 7.36 -6.89
CA TYR A 461 -25.38 7.54 -7.66
C TYR A 461 -26.50 6.79 -6.94
N LEU A 462 -27.55 7.52 -6.58
CA LEU A 462 -28.61 7.05 -5.70
C LEU A 462 -29.97 7.28 -6.36
N GLU A 463 -30.67 6.21 -6.69
CA GLU A 463 -32.05 6.29 -7.18
C GLU A 463 -32.99 6.44 -5.99
N HIS A 464 -33.22 7.69 -5.61
CA HIS A 464 -34.06 8.07 -4.47
C HIS A 464 -34.47 9.55 -4.63
N PRO A 465 -35.62 9.99 -4.06
CA PRO A 465 -35.85 11.42 -3.82
C PRO A 465 -34.71 12.08 -3.03
N PRO A 466 -34.37 13.36 -3.29
CA PRO A 466 -33.35 14.03 -2.50
C PRO A 466 -33.64 13.94 -0.99
N LEU A 467 -32.70 13.39 -0.24
CA LEU A 467 -32.66 13.44 1.22
C LEU A 467 -32.10 14.79 1.69
N ASP A 468 -31.98 14.97 3.00
CA ASP A 468 -31.43 16.20 3.57
C ASP A 468 -29.99 16.48 3.10
N PHE A 469 -29.56 17.73 3.30
CA PHE A 469 -28.23 18.21 2.91
C PHE A 469 -27.07 17.41 3.56
N PHE A 470 -27.32 16.73 4.68
CA PHE A 470 -26.29 16.05 5.47
C PHE A 470 -26.08 14.59 5.07
N VAL A 471 -26.83 14.04 4.11
CA VAL A 471 -26.73 12.63 3.72
C VAL A 471 -25.30 12.22 3.34
N GLY A 472 -24.59 13.07 2.59
CA GLY A 472 -23.22 12.80 2.15
C GLY A 472 -22.29 12.69 3.35
N TYR A 473 -22.41 13.63 4.30
CA TYR A 473 -21.63 13.62 5.54
C TYR A 473 -21.94 12.39 6.40
N LYS A 474 -23.22 12.02 6.57
CA LYS A 474 -23.61 10.82 7.35
C LYS A 474 -23.08 9.52 6.69
N LEU A 475 -23.13 9.44 5.36
CA LEU A 475 -22.51 8.32 4.62
C LEU A 475 -21.00 8.26 4.88
N GLU A 476 -20.30 9.39 4.80
CA GLU A 476 -18.87 9.44 5.10
C GLU A 476 -18.56 9.00 6.53
N GLN A 477 -19.36 9.40 7.52
CA GLN A 477 -19.19 8.97 8.90
C GLN A 477 -19.30 7.45 9.04
N HIS A 478 -20.33 6.84 8.44
CA HIS A 478 -20.49 5.38 8.47
C HIS A 478 -19.36 4.64 7.75
N LEU A 479 -18.92 5.14 6.58
CA LEU A 479 -17.77 4.58 5.86
C LEU A 479 -16.48 4.71 6.68
N GLY A 480 -16.27 5.85 7.34
CA GLY A 480 -15.09 6.11 8.18
C GLY A 480 -15.04 5.24 9.43
N GLN A 481 -16.19 5.05 10.11
CA GLN A 481 -16.31 4.14 11.26
C GLN A 481 -16.01 2.69 10.88
N ALA A 482 -16.45 2.26 9.69
CA ALA A 482 -16.20 0.92 9.20
C ALA A 482 -14.79 0.72 8.62
N ASN A 483 -14.14 1.81 8.16
CA ASN A 483 -12.82 1.78 7.55
C ASN A 483 -11.96 2.97 8.02
N LEU A 484 -11.14 2.71 9.04
CA LEU A 484 -10.24 3.70 9.64
C LEU A 484 -9.29 4.34 8.62
N GLU A 485 -8.85 3.60 7.61
CA GLU A 485 -8.01 4.18 6.56
C GLU A 485 -8.81 5.18 5.73
N PHE A 486 -10.07 4.92 5.37
CA PHE A 486 -10.94 5.87 4.65
C PHE A 486 -11.09 7.16 5.45
N GLN A 487 -11.42 7.05 6.74
CA GLN A 487 -11.48 8.20 7.65
C GLN A 487 -10.16 8.98 7.65
N ALA A 488 -9.04 8.28 7.84
CA ALA A 488 -7.71 8.86 7.85
C ALA A 488 -7.24 9.40 6.49
N LYS A 489 -7.93 9.12 5.37
CA LYS A 489 -7.69 9.79 4.08
C LYS A 489 -8.58 11.03 3.89
N ARG A 490 -9.80 11.05 4.45
CA ARG A 490 -10.74 12.18 4.43
C ARG A 490 -10.31 13.33 5.33
N GLU A 491 -9.97 13.06 6.60
CA GLU A 491 -9.39 14.04 7.55
C GLU A 491 -8.08 14.66 7.02
N SER A 492 -7.50 13.95 6.08
CA SER A 492 -6.21 14.15 5.46
C SER A 492 -6.26 15.00 4.18
N GLU A 493 -7.48 15.19 3.65
CA GLU A 493 -7.76 15.81 2.35
C GLU A 493 -7.10 15.12 1.14
N ARG A 494 -6.41 13.99 1.33
CA ARG A 494 -5.95 13.14 0.23
C ARG A 494 -7.12 12.50 -0.51
N LEU A 495 -8.25 12.32 0.16
CA LEU A 495 -9.52 11.91 -0.45
C LEU A 495 -10.51 13.06 -0.38
N GLN A 496 -11.12 13.42 -1.51
CA GLN A 496 -12.11 14.50 -1.60
C GLN A 496 -13.45 14.11 -0.96
N PRO A 497 -14.30 15.07 -0.58
CA PRO A 497 -15.63 14.80 -0.05
C PRO A 497 -16.47 13.92 -0.96
N LEU A 498 -17.12 12.90 -0.40
CA LEU A 498 -18.09 12.04 -1.07
C LEU A 498 -19.19 12.90 -1.67
N ARG A 499 -19.42 12.68 -2.96
CA ARG A 499 -20.53 13.33 -3.68
C ARG A 499 -21.70 12.36 -3.74
N VAL A 500 -22.89 12.82 -3.37
CA VAL A 500 -24.14 12.08 -3.58
C VAL A 500 -24.88 12.70 -4.75
N VAL A 501 -25.24 11.89 -5.74
CA VAL A 501 -25.97 12.32 -6.94
C VAL A 501 -27.25 11.52 -7.04
N TYR A 502 -28.38 12.22 -7.01
CA TYR A 502 -29.68 11.60 -7.17
C TYR A 502 -29.96 11.35 -8.65
N VAL A 503 -30.36 10.14 -8.99
CA VAL A 503 -30.75 9.75 -10.34
C VAL A 503 -32.27 9.55 -10.44
N ARG A 504 -32.80 9.62 -11.66
CA ARG A 504 -34.23 9.53 -11.94
C ARG A 504 -34.76 8.11 -11.69
N PRO A 505 -36.04 7.94 -11.31
CA PRO A 505 -36.67 6.63 -11.23
C PRO A 505 -36.54 5.84 -12.55
N GLY A 506 -36.29 4.54 -12.45
CA GLY A 506 -36.02 3.64 -13.60
C GLY A 506 -34.55 3.57 -14.02
N THR A 507 -33.64 4.24 -13.31
CA THR A 507 -32.20 4.19 -13.64
C THR A 507 -31.62 2.80 -13.40
N GLY A 508 -32.04 2.11 -12.35
CA GLY A 508 -31.59 0.74 -12.05
C GLY A 508 -31.95 -0.26 -13.14
N GLU A 509 -33.15 -0.13 -13.72
CA GLU A 509 -33.58 -0.95 -14.86
C GLU A 509 -32.78 -0.62 -16.12
N ALA A 510 -32.53 0.67 -16.39
CA ALA A 510 -31.65 1.08 -17.49
C ALA A 510 -30.22 0.57 -17.32
N TYR A 511 -29.69 0.61 -16.09
CA TYR A 511 -28.38 0.08 -15.74
C TYR A 511 -28.31 -1.43 -15.97
N LYS A 512 -29.34 -2.17 -15.53
CA LYS A 512 -29.47 -3.61 -15.77
C LYS A 512 -29.47 -3.90 -17.27
N ALA A 513 -30.34 -3.25 -18.04
CA ALA A 513 -30.45 -3.45 -19.49
C ALA A 513 -29.11 -3.19 -20.21
N HIS A 514 -28.40 -2.13 -19.83
CA HIS A 514 -27.06 -1.83 -20.35
C HIS A 514 -26.06 -2.96 -20.07
N CYS A 515 -26.02 -3.48 -18.83
CA CYS A 515 -25.13 -4.58 -18.47
C CYS A 515 -25.43 -5.88 -19.25
N LEU A 516 -26.71 -6.17 -19.51
CA LEU A 516 -27.12 -7.32 -20.32
C LEU A 516 -26.67 -7.15 -21.79
N GLN A 517 -26.76 -5.94 -22.35
CA GLN A 517 -26.26 -5.64 -23.69
C GLN A 517 -24.73 -5.81 -23.79
N GLN A 518 -24.00 -5.58 -22.70
CA GLN A 518 -22.56 -5.82 -22.59
C GLN A 518 -22.20 -7.29 -22.34
N GLY A 519 -23.17 -8.21 -22.42
CA GLY A 519 -22.95 -9.65 -22.38
C GLY A 519 -23.14 -10.31 -21.02
N GLN A 520 -23.61 -9.59 -19.99
CA GLN A 520 -23.99 -10.21 -18.72
C GLN A 520 -25.28 -11.03 -18.91
N ARG A 521 -25.34 -12.24 -18.36
CA ARG A 521 -26.54 -13.10 -18.45
C ARG A 521 -27.59 -12.66 -17.43
N ASP A 522 -28.85 -12.54 -17.84
CA ASP A 522 -29.95 -12.04 -16.99
C ASP A 522 -30.14 -12.86 -15.70
N ALA A 523 -30.13 -14.19 -15.80
CA ALA A 523 -30.26 -15.08 -14.65
C ALA A 523 -29.09 -14.97 -13.62
N GLN A 524 -27.99 -14.33 -13.99
CA GLN A 524 -26.80 -14.13 -13.14
C GLN A 524 -26.50 -12.65 -12.92
N PHE A 525 -27.42 -11.75 -13.28
CA PHE A 525 -27.22 -10.33 -13.11
C PHE A 525 -27.12 -9.98 -11.63
N LYS A 526 -25.98 -9.39 -11.25
CA LYS A 526 -25.74 -8.83 -9.92
C LYS A 526 -25.19 -7.43 -10.10
N VAL A 527 -25.84 -6.47 -9.43
CA VAL A 527 -25.36 -5.09 -9.40
C VAL A 527 -24.05 -5.04 -8.63
N VAL A 528 -23.00 -4.55 -9.27
CA VAL A 528 -21.73 -4.20 -8.62
C VAL A 528 -21.93 -2.84 -7.96
N ARG A 529 -22.06 -2.81 -6.63
CA ARG A 529 -22.36 -1.58 -5.88
C ARG A 529 -21.16 -0.65 -5.72
N LEU A 530 -19.94 -1.14 -5.94
CA LEU A 530 -18.71 -0.36 -5.86
C LEU A 530 -17.72 -0.76 -6.96
N GLN A 531 -17.32 0.20 -7.78
CA GLN A 531 -16.35 0.01 -8.86
C GLN A 531 -15.61 1.30 -9.21
N TYR A 532 -14.53 1.20 -9.99
CA TYR A 532 -13.86 2.38 -10.52
C TYR A 532 -14.71 3.05 -11.61
N ALA A 533 -14.67 4.38 -11.68
CA ALA A 533 -15.41 5.15 -12.69
C ALA A 533 -15.06 4.72 -14.13
N LYS A 534 -13.77 4.47 -14.40
CA LYS A 534 -13.28 3.97 -15.70
C LYS A 534 -13.80 2.59 -16.11
N ASP A 535 -14.25 1.78 -15.15
CA ASP A 535 -14.74 0.41 -15.38
C ASP A 535 -16.28 0.41 -15.57
N CYS A 536 -16.95 1.53 -15.28
CA CYS A 536 -18.39 1.70 -15.46
C CYS A 536 -18.69 2.29 -16.85
N SER A 537 -19.25 1.48 -17.74
CA SER A 537 -19.68 1.92 -19.07
C SER A 537 -21.07 2.58 -19.11
N PHE A 538 -21.80 2.58 -17.99
CA PHE A 538 -23.11 3.22 -17.89
C PHE A 538 -22.98 4.73 -17.64
N ASP A 539 -23.68 5.54 -18.45
CA ASP A 539 -23.61 7.00 -18.41
C ASP A 539 -24.60 7.60 -17.40
N PHE A 540 -24.26 7.50 -16.11
CA PHE A 540 -25.06 8.09 -15.03
C PHE A 540 -25.39 9.58 -15.18
N PRO A 541 -24.49 10.46 -15.66
CA PRO A 541 -24.79 11.86 -15.94
C PRO A 541 -26.11 12.11 -16.70
N ASN A 542 -26.44 11.26 -17.68
CA ASN A 542 -27.70 11.39 -18.43
C ASN A 542 -28.94 11.03 -17.62
N TYR A 543 -28.80 10.42 -16.45
CA TYR A 543 -29.89 10.00 -15.58
C TYR A 543 -30.00 10.84 -14.32
N VAL A 544 -29.12 11.85 -14.15
CA VAL A 544 -29.18 12.77 -13.01
C VAL A 544 -30.54 13.45 -12.96
N ARG A 545 -31.11 13.50 -11.76
CA ARG A 545 -32.37 14.18 -11.51
C ARG A 545 -32.15 15.69 -11.65
N ALA A 546 -33.02 16.33 -12.43
CA ALA A 546 -33.02 17.79 -12.60
C ALA A 546 -33.30 18.52 -11.28
#